data_AF-E0S9D6-F1
#
_entry.id   AF-E0S9D6-F1
#
_cell.length_a   1.000
_cell.length_b   1.000
_cell.length_c   1.000
_cell.angle_alpha   90.00
_cell.angle_beta   90.00
_cell.angle_gamma   90.00
#
_symmetry.space_group_name_H-M   'P 1'
#
loop_
_entity.id
_entity.type
_entity.pdbx_description
1 polymer ?
#
loop_
_entity_poly.entity_id
_entity_poly.type
_entity_poly.pdbx_seq_one_letter_code
_entity_poly.pdbx_strand_id
1 'polypeptide(L)'
;MLPFDREERALIEREYVKHRKDIKKAKMRERHFKMKDKGYCLSIDLLGDSRDVVSMFLGYIEGLGISRRDVYEYIADAVLCGNNGISENLKRIVKLGIRDKNSIGKEIAKTCS
;
A
#
# COMPACT_ATOMS: atom_id res chain seq x y z
N MET A 1 5.85 3.69 -51.04
CA MET A 1 5.79 3.84 -49.57
C MET A 1 6.10 5.29 -49.25
N LEU A 2 5.11 6.03 -48.72
CA LEU A 2 5.27 7.45 -48.40
C LEU A 2 6.07 7.64 -47.09
N PRO A 3 6.86 8.71 -46.95
CA PRO A 3 7.75 8.94 -45.80
C PRO A 3 7.04 8.98 -44.44
N PHE A 4 5.76 9.39 -44.42
CA PHE A 4 4.92 9.49 -43.23
C PHE A 4 4.77 8.17 -42.47
N ASP A 5 4.78 7.04 -43.17
CA ASP A 5 4.56 5.71 -42.61
C ASP A 5 5.77 5.21 -41.78
N ARG A 6 6.97 5.78 -42.02
CA ARG A 6 8.18 5.42 -41.25
C ARG A 6 8.32 6.20 -39.96
N GLU A 7 7.98 7.49 -39.97
CA GLU A 7 8.07 8.34 -38.78
C GLU A 7 6.99 7.99 -37.76
N GLU A 8 5.76 7.77 -38.22
CA GLU A 8 4.65 7.36 -37.37
C GLU A 8 4.90 5.98 -36.75
N ARG A 9 5.41 5.03 -37.55
CA ARG A 9 5.84 3.72 -37.04
C ARG A 9 6.97 3.82 -36.01
N ALA A 10 7.95 4.69 -36.24
CA ALA A 10 9.03 4.92 -35.29
C ALA A 10 8.54 5.56 -33.97
N LEU A 11 7.54 6.43 -34.02
CA LEU A 11 6.89 7.00 -32.83
C LEU A 11 6.14 5.93 -32.03
N ILE A 12 5.31 5.13 -32.70
CA ILE A 12 4.57 4.02 -32.08
C ILE A 12 5.54 3.03 -31.42
N GLU A 13 6.66 2.73 -32.07
CA GLU A 13 7.64 1.78 -31.57
C GLU A 13 8.41 2.32 -30.35
N ARG A 14 8.73 3.62 -30.33
CA ARG A 14 9.29 4.30 -29.14
C ARG A 14 8.32 4.27 -27.97
N GLU A 15 7.05 4.55 -28.22
CA GLU A 15 6.01 4.59 -27.20
C GLU A 15 5.73 3.19 -26.63
N TYR A 16 5.70 2.17 -27.49
CA TYR A 16 5.61 0.76 -27.09
C TYR A 16 6.78 0.34 -26.18
N VAL A 17 8.01 0.72 -26.55
CA VAL A 17 9.21 0.44 -25.72
C VAL A 17 9.13 1.15 -24.37
N LYS A 18 8.64 2.40 -24.35
CA LYS A 18 8.40 3.15 -23.10
C LYS A 18 7.41 2.43 -22.20
N HIS A 19 6.25 2.03 -22.72
CA HIS A 19 5.24 1.28 -21.96
C HIS A 19 5.78 -0.05 -21.43
N ARG A 20 6.54 -0.81 -22.23
CA ARG A 20 7.19 -2.05 -21.78
C ARG A 20 8.15 -1.82 -20.60
N LYS A 21 8.93 -0.74 -20.63
CA LYS A 21 9.82 -0.36 -19.52
C LYS A 21 9.03 0.01 -18.27
N ASP A 22 7.93 0.75 -18.42
CA ASP A 22 7.09 1.16 -17.30
C ASP A 22 6.36 -0.02 -16.65
N ILE A 23 5.86 -0.97 -17.45
CA ILE A 23 5.30 -2.23 -16.96
C ILE A 23 6.36 -3.02 -16.17
N LYS A 24 7.60 -3.09 -16.66
CA LYS A 24 8.69 -3.78 -15.94
C LYS A 24 9.02 -3.10 -14.61
N LYS A 25 9.05 -1.75 -14.58
CA LYS A 25 9.24 -0.97 -13.33
C LYS A 25 8.08 -1.20 -12.36
N ALA A 26 6.84 -1.24 -12.85
CA ALA A 26 5.66 -1.51 -12.03
C ALA A 26 5.73 -2.91 -11.39
N LYS A 27 6.06 -3.95 -12.17
CA LYS A 27 6.26 -5.32 -11.66
C LYS A 27 7.39 -5.42 -10.61
N MET A 28 8.49 -4.70 -10.82
CA MET A 28 9.57 -4.60 -9.84
C MET A 28 9.11 -3.95 -8.53
N ARG A 29 8.39 -2.83 -8.60
CA ARG A 29 7.79 -2.19 -7.43
C ARG A 29 6.82 -3.11 -6.70
N GLU A 30 6.00 -3.86 -7.44
CA GLU A 30 5.08 -4.83 -6.85
C GLU A 30 5.80 -5.96 -6.11
N ARG A 31 6.91 -6.48 -6.67
CA ARG A 31 7.77 -7.46 -5.99
C ARG A 31 8.43 -6.89 -4.73
N HIS A 32 9.00 -5.70 -4.80
CA HIS A 32 9.59 -5.04 -3.63
C HIS A 32 8.54 -4.80 -2.55
N PHE A 33 7.34 -4.39 -2.94
CA PHE A 33 6.24 -4.24 -2.00
C PHE A 33 5.89 -5.57 -1.35
N LYS A 34 5.73 -6.66 -2.12
CA LYS A 34 5.47 -8.01 -1.57
C LYS A 34 6.58 -8.49 -0.60
N MET A 35 7.84 -8.15 -0.86
CA MET A 35 8.94 -8.49 0.05
C MET A 35 8.89 -7.67 1.35
N LYS A 36 8.63 -6.36 1.26
CA LYS A 36 8.46 -5.50 2.45
C LYS A 36 7.26 -5.94 3.29
N ASP A 37 6.15 -6.22 2.62
CA ASP A 37 4.90 -6.72 3.23
C ASP A 37 5.13 -8.01 4.03
N LYS A 38 5.87 -8.98 3.45
CA LYS A 38 6.30 -10.18 4.18
C LYS A 38 7.17 -9.87 5.39
N GLY A 39 8.08 -8.90 5.28
CA GLY A 39 8.92 -8.44 6.41
C GLY A 39 8.07 -7.83 7.53
N TYR A 40 7.06 -7.04 7.18
CA TYR A 40 6.11 -6.48 8.13
C TYR A 40 5.28 -7.57 8.80
N CYS A 41 4.67 -8.50 8.06
CA CYS A 41 3.94 -9.63 8.63
C CYS A 41 4.79 -10.45 9.62
N LEU A 42 6.05 -10.73 9.26
CA LEU A 42 6.98 -11.41 10.18
C LEU A 42 7.24 -10.58 11.45
N SER A 43 7.35 -9.26 11.35
CA SER A 43 7.49 -8.40 12.54
C SER A 43 6.23 -8.34 13.41
N ILE A 44 5.02 -8.47 12.84
CA ILE A 44 3.76 -8.56 13.62
C ILE A 44 3.77 -9.79 14.52
N ASP A 45 4.15 -10.93 13.96
CA ASP A 45 4.09 -12.21 14.66
C ASP A 45 5.22 -12.33 15.69
N LEU A 46 6.29 -11.54 15.58
CA LEU A 46 7.48 -11.56 16.46
C LEU A 46 7.52 -10.45 17.53
N LEU A 47 6.92 -9.28 17.32
CA LEU A 47 7.03 -8.14 18.24
C LEU A 47 5.71 -7.89 18.97
N GLY A 48 5.67 -8.32 20.22
CA GLY A 48 4.52 -8.26 21.12
C GLY A 48 4.32 -6.90 21.81
N ASP A 49 4.49 -5.78 21.12
CA ASP A 49 4.22 -4.46 21.71
C ASP A 49 3.47 -3.50 20.78
N SER A 50 2.56 -2.72 21.37
CA SER A 50 1.57 -1.89 20.64
C SER A 50 2.19 -0.76 19.81
N ARG A 51 3.34 -0.23 20.24
CA ARG A 51 4.09 0.81 19.50
C ARG A 51 4.71 0.29 18.20
N ASP A 52 5.10 -0.98 18.18
CA ASP A 52 5.70 -1.60 16.98
C ASP A 52 4.63 -1.83 15.90
N VAL A 53 3.41 -2.12 16.31
CA VAL A 53 2.25 -2.30 15.41
C VAL A 53 1.95 -1.03 14.61
N VAL A 54 1.96 0.14 15.24
CA VAL A 54 1.64 1.41 14.57
C VAL A 54 2.74 1.78 13.57
N SER A 55 4.00 1.76 14.00
CA SER A 55 5.17 2.05 13.14
C SER A 55 5.20 1.16 11.90
N MET A 56 4.96 -0.14 12.10
CA MET A 56 4.95 -1.10 11.02
C MET A 56 3.74 -0.92 10.09
N PHE A 57 2.55 -0.68 10.64
CA PHE A 57 1.36 -0.37 9.84
C PHE A 57 1.58 0.89 8.99
N LEU A 58 2.20 1.94 9.54
CA LEU A 58 2.55 3.16 8.81
C LEU A 58 3.55 2.89 7.67
N GLY A 59 4.51 2.00 7.89
CA GLY A 59 5.44 1.55 6.85
C GLY A 59 4.75 0.72 5.74
N TYR A 60 3.71 -0.04 6.09
CA TYR A 60 2.89 -0.79 5.14
C TYR A 60 2.10 0.14 4.21
N ILE A 61 1.34 1.10 4.76
CA ILE A 61 0.55 2.05 3.96
C ILE A 61 1.42 2.98 3.12
N GLU A 62 2.60 3.37 3.59
CA GLU A 62 3.56 4.14 2.79
C GLU A 62 4.05 3.33 1.59
N GLY A 63 4.30 2.03 1.77
CA GLY A 63 4.63 1.16 0.65
C GLY A 63 3.51 1.06 -0.40
N LEU A 64 2.25 1.21 0.01
CA LEU A 64 1.08 1.25 -0.89
C LEU A 64 0.95 2.59 -1.62
N GLY A 65 1.75 3.60 -1.26
CA GLY A 65 1.62 4.97 -1.77
C GLY A 65 0.43 5.72 -1.16
N ILE A 66 -0.10 5.25 -0.03
CA ILE A 66 -1.19 5.92 0.69
C ILE A 66 -0.58 7.00 1.59
N SER A 67 -1.15 8.20 1.54
CA SER A 67 -0.76 9.32 2.39
C SER A 67 -0.95 8.97 3.87
N ARG A 68 0.09 9.16 4.68
CA ARG A 68 0.02 8.96 6.13
C ARG A 68 -1.04 9.86 6.78
N ARG A 69 -1.21 11.09 6.27
CA ARG A 69 -2.20 12.05 6.82
C ARG A 69 -3.61 11.47 6.79
N ASP A 70 -3.96 10.86 5.67
CA ASP A 70 -5.27 10.30 5.43
C ASP A 70 -5.60 9.14 6.37
N VAL A 71 -4.57 8.43 6.82
CA VAL A 71 -4.73 7.29 7.72
C VAL A 71 -4.66 7.72 9.19
N TYR A 72 -3.90 8.78 9.50
CA TYR A 72 -3.91 9.38 10.84
C TYR A 72 -5.28 9.88 11.25
N GLU A 73 -6.08 10.41 10.32
CA GLU A 73 -7.47 10.82 10.57
C GLU A 73 -8.30 9.63 11.08
N TYR A 74 -8.31 8.50 10.36
CA TYR A 74 -9.01 7.29 10.80
C TYR A 74 -8.51 6.74 12.13
N ILE A 75 -7.20 6.79 12.39
CA ILE A 75 -6.62 6.34 13.66
C ILE A 75 -7.07 7.27 14.79
N ALA A 76 -7.01 8.58 14.59
CA ALA A 76 -7.41 9.57 15.59
C ALA A 76 -8.89 9.40 15.94
N ASP A 77 -9.76 9.29 14.93
CA ASP A 77 -11.20 9.05 15.12
C ASP A 77 -11.43 7.76 15.90
N ALA A 78 -10.75 6.66 15.56
CA ALA A 78 -10.90 5.40 16.27
C ALA A 78 -10.44 5.48 17.74
N VAL A 79 -9.33 6.18 18.01
CA VAL A 79 -8.86 6.41 19.40
C VAL A 79 -9.86 7.26 20.17
N LEU A 80 -10.38 8.34 19.57
CA LEU A 80 -11.37 9.21 20.20
C LEU A 80 -12.69 8.49 20.47
N CYS A 81 -13.08 7.53 19.64
CA CYS A 81 -14.23 6.66 19.86
C CYS A 81 -13.99 5.56 20.91
N GLY A 82 -12.84 5.53 21.58
CA GLY A 82 -12.54 4.54 22.63
C GLY A 82 -12.27 3.13 22.09
N ASN A 83 -11.80 3.01 20.84
CA ASN A 83 -11.50 1.72 20.23
C ASN A 83 -10.25 1.07 20.85
N ASN A 84 -10.45 0.33 21.94
CA ASN A 84 -9.40 -0.41 22.63
C ASN A 84 -8.79 -1.56 21.79
N GLY A 85 -9.44 -1.94 20.68
CA GLY A 85 -8.99 -2.99 19.76
C GLY A 85 -8.21 -2.47 18.55
N ILE A 86 -7.84 -1.18 18.53
CA ILE A 86 -7.22 -0.56 17.34
C ILE A 86 -5.92 -1.26 16.93
N SER A 87 -5.08 -1.69 17.89
CA SER A 87 -3.85 -2.45 17.59
C SER A 87 -4.14 -3.72 16.79
N GLU A 88 -5.18 -4.46 17.17
CA GLU A 88 -5.56 -5.72 16.54
C GLU A 88 -6.17 -5.48 15.16
N ASN A 89 -6.91 -4.39 14.99
CA ASN A 89 -7.40 -3.97 13.68
C ASN A 89 -6.25 -3.62 12.74
N LEU A 90 -5.25 -2.85 13.21
CA LEU A 90 -4.06 -2.53 12.42
C LEU A 90 -3.28 -3.79 12.03
N LYS A 91 -3.10 -4.75 12.95
CA LYS A 91 -2.49 -6.05 12.64
C LYS A 91 -3.29 -6.82 11.58
N ARG A 92 -4.63 -6.85 11.68
CA ARG A 92 -5.49 -7.52 10.69
C ARG A 92 -5.37 -6.91 9.30
N ILE A 93 -5.29 -5.58 9.19
CA ILE A 93 -5.14 -4.90 7.90
C ILE A 93 -3.90 -5.41 7.17
N VAL A 94 -2.77 -5.46 7.87
CA VAL A 94 -1.51 -5.94 7.30
C VAL A 94 -1.58 -7.44 7.02
N LYS A 95 -2.07 -8.25 7.97
CA LYS A 95 -2.16 -9.71 7.83
C LYS A 95 -3.08 -10.17 6.70
N LEU A 96 -4.21 -9.50 6.52
CA LEU A 96 -5.16 -9.77 5.44
C LEU A 96 -4.73 -9.12 4.11
N GLY A 97 -3.69 -8.29 4.12
CA GLY A 97 -3.20 -7.60 2.95
C GLY A 97 -4.24 -6.64 2.35
N ILE A 98 -4.95 -5.88 3.19
CA ILE A 98 -5.92 -4.89 2.74
C ILE A 98 -5.17 -3.69 2.16
N ARG A 99 -5.39 -3.39 0.88
CA ARG A 99 -4.57 -2.44 0.11
C ARG A 99 -5.24 -1.14 -0.26
N ASP A 100 -6.56 -1.09 -0.24
CA ASP A 100 -7.30 0.11 -0.62
C ASP A 100 -7.61 0.98 0.60
N LYS A 101 -7.50 2.29 0.42
CA LYS A 101 -7.67 3.29 1.49
C LYS A 101 -9.01 3.16 2.21
N ASN A 102 -10.09 2.90 1.48
CA ASN A 102 -11.43 2.85 2.03
C ASN A 102 -11.63 1.64 2.95
N SER A 103 -11.16 0.46 2.54
CA SER A 103 -11.22 -0.75 3.36
C SER A 103 -10.29 -0.67 4.56
N ILE A 104 -9.13 -0.02 4.43
CA ILE A 104 -8.24 0.30 5.56
C ILE A 104 -8.98 1.14 6.60
N GLY A 105 -9.60 2.25 6.19
CA GLY A 105 -10.37 3.11 7.08
C GLY A 105 -11.53 2.37 7.78
N LYS A 106 -12.26 1.54 7.03
CA LYS A 106 -13.34 0.70 7.59
C LYS A 106 -12.84 -0.29 8.65
N GLU A 107 -11.71 -0.95 8.41
CA GLU A 107 -11.17 -1.92 9.37
C GLU A 107 -10.63 -1.20 10.62
N ILE A 108 -10.04 0.00 10.49
CA ILE A 108 -9.64 0.83 11.63
C ILE A 108 -10.84 1.16 12.52
N ALA A 109 -11.95 1.62 11.92
CA ALA A 109 -13.15 2.06 12.64
C ALA A 109 -14.07 0.93 13.13
N LYS A 110 -13.77 -0.34 12.82
CA LYS A 110 -14.67 -1.49 12.96
C LYS A 110 -15.17 -1.79 14.39
N THR A 111 -14.46 -1.31 15.40
CA THR A 111 -14.78 -1.54 16.82
C THR A 111 -15.15 -0.25 17.55
N CYS A 112 -15.40 0.83 16.80
CA CYS A 112 -16.11 2.00 17.31
C CYS A 112 -17.61 1.67 17.31
N SER A 113 -18.07 0.91 18.29
CA SER A 113 -19.49 0.54 18.47
C SER A 113 -19.78 0.31 19.95
#